data_AF-A0A960BVM8-F1
#
_entry.id   AF-A0A960BVM8-F1
#
_cell.length_a   1.000
_cell.length_b   1.000
_cell.length_c   1.000
_cell.angle_alpha   90.00
_cell.angle_beta   90.00
_cell.angle_gamma   90.00
#
_symmetry.space_group_name_H-M   'P 1'
#
loop_
_entity.id
_entity.type
_entity.pdbx_description
1 polymer ?
#
loop_
_entity_poly.entity_id
_entity_poly.type
_entity_poly.pdbx_seq_one_letter_code
_entity_poly.pdbx_strand_id
1 'polypeptide(L)'
;RAVSIAQPNVGRCGGLMEAKKIASIAEAFGAQLAPHCYNGPIGLIAGLAVACTSPNTLLLETIGTIEGFHRDLVCTDVEWVDGRVVPSMEPGLGVTLNEDVARAHAYTGDDLHLTMWRSPIDSAEFHDR
;
A
#
# COMPACT_ATOMS: atom_id res chain seq x y z
N ARG A 1 -12.77 -0.13 -22.16
CA ARG A 1 -12.40 -0.39 -20.74
C ARG A 1 -10.88 -0.40 -20.67
N ALA A 2 -10.25 0.42 -19.82
CA ALA A 2 -8.79 0.54 -19.74
C ALA A 2 -8.15 -0.41 -18.71
N VAL A 3 -8.85 -0.69 -17.60
CA VAL A 3 -8.40 -1.59 -16.54
C VAL A 3 -9.56 -2.45 -16.04
N SER A 4 -9.25 -3.65 -15.55
CA SER A 4 -10.19 -4.54 -14.83
C SER A 4 -9.93 -4.57 -13.32
N ILE A 5 -8.76 -4.11 -12.88
CA ILE A 5 -8.35 -4.01 -11.48
C ILE A 5 -7.77 -2.60 -11.29
N ALA A 6 -8.36 -1.83 -10.38
CA ALA A 6 -7.88 -0.51 -10.00
C ALA A 6 -6.93 -0.64 -8.80
N GLN A 7 -5.76 0.01 -8.89
CA GLN A 7 -4.70 -0.11 -7.88
C GLN A 7 -4.30 1.25 -7.27
N PRO A 8 -5.23 1.99 -6.64
CA PRO A 8 -4.89 3.26 -6.04
C PRO A 8 -3.95 3.07 -4.85
N ASN A 9 -2.93 3.92 -4.75
CA ASN A 9 -2.14 4.08 -3.52
C ASN A 9 -2.76 5.20 -2.69
N VAL A 10 -3.21 4.87 -1.48
CA VAL A 10 -3.93 5.81 -0.59
C VAL A 10 -3.11 7.07 -0.29
N GLY A 11 -1.79 6.94 -0.11
CA GLY A 11 -0.89 8.06 0.17
C GLY A 11 -0.60 8.95 -1.04
N ARG A 12 -0.98 8.52 -2.26
CA ARG A 12 -0.75 9.27 -3.51
C ARG A 12 -2.03 9.78 -4.16
N CYS A 13 -3.13 9.03 -4.06
CA CYS A 13 -4.37 9.36 -4.76
C CYS A 13 -5.25 10.38 -4.04
N GLY A 14 -4.81 10.96 -2.91
CA GLY A 14 -5.58 11.96 -2.15
C GLY A 14 -6.16 11.46 -0.82
N GLY A 15 -5.66 10.33 -0.29
CA GLY A 15 -6.05 9.82 1.03
C GLY A 15 -7.24 8.87 1.00
N LEU A 16 -7.71 8.50 2.21
CA LEU A 16 -8.75 7.49 2.42
C LEU A 16 -10.04 7.80 1.64
N MET A 17 -10.53 9.04 1.74
CA MET A 17 -11.80 9.43 1.12
C MET A 17 -11.72 9.38 -0.40
N GLU A 18 -10.60 9.81 -0.99
CA GLU A 18 -10.44 9.79 -2.44
C GLU A 18 -10.24 8.36 -2.96
N ALA A 19 -9.47 7.53 -2.23
CA ALA A 19 -9.35 6.11 -2.51
C ALA A 19 -10.72 5.38 -2.48
N LYS A 20 -11.59 5.75 -1.53
CA LYS A 20 -12.96 5.22 -1.46
C LYS A 20 -13.80 5.61 -2.67
N LYS A 21 -13.73 6.86 -3.15
CA LYS A 21 -14.43 7.28 -4.37
C LYS A 21 -13.92 6.51 -5.59
N ILE A 22 -12.61 6.33 -5.71
CA ILE A 22 -12.00 5.53 -6.79
C ILE A 22 -12.53 4.09 -6.73
N ALA A 23 -12.60 3.49 -5.54
CA ALA A 23 -13.15 2.15 -5.35
C ALA A 23 -14.62 2.05 -5.80
N SER A 24 -15.46 3.01 -5.42
CA SER A 24 -16.87 3.07 -5.83
C SER A 24 -17.05 3.27 -7.34
N ILE A 25 -16.20 4.08 -7.97
CA ILE A 25 -16.20 4.24 -9.44
C ILE A 25 -15.78 2.92 -10.09
N ALA A 26 -14.72 2.28 -9.61
CA ALA A 26 -14.28 0.99 -10.13
C ALA A 26 -15.38 -0.07 -10.01
N GLU A 27 -16.06 -0.13 -8.87
CA GLU A 27 -17.19 -1.02 -8.60
C GLU A 27 -18.31 -0.83 -9.62
N ALA A 28 -18.72 0.42 -9.89
CA ALA A 28 -19.77 0.75 -10.85
C ALA A 28 -19.45 0.28 -12.29
N PHE A 29 -18.17 0.13 -12.63
CA PHE A 29 -17.73 -0.37 -13.94
C PHE A 29 -17.44 -1.88 -13.95
N GLY A 30 -17.63 -2.57 -12.82
CA GLY A 30 -17.33 -3.99 -12.64
C GLY A 30 -15.84 -4.29 -12.50
N ALA A 31 -15.02 -3.29 -12.17
CA ALA A 31 -13.61 -3.47 -11.88
C ALA A 31 -13.39 -3.75 -10.39
N GLN A 32 -12.42 -4.61 -10.10
CA GLN A 32 -12.02 -4.92 -8.73
C GLN A 32 -11.01 -3.90 -8.21
N LEU A 33 -10.83 -3.86 -6.89
CA LEU A 33 -9.88 -3.00 -6.20
C LEU A 33 -8.73 -3.84 -5.65
N ALA A 34 -7.50 -3.41 -5.90
CA ALA A 34 -6.29 -3.96 -5.29
C ALA A 34 -5.36 -2.82 -4.84
N PRO A 35 -5.54 -2.25 -3.63
CA PRO A 35 -4.79 -1.07 -3.22
C PRO A 35 -3.26 -1.30 -3.29
N HIS A 36 -2.56 -0.36 -3.93
CA HIS A 36 -1.11 -0.42 -4.09
C HIS A 36 -0.39 0.05 -2.82
N CYS A 37 0.64 -0.67 -2.41
CA CYS A 37 1.40 -0.42 -1.19
C CYS A 37 2.91 -0.66 -1.40
N TYR A 38 3.57 0.28 -2.09
CA TYR A 38 5.03 0.41 -2.05
C TYR A 38 5.46 1.64 -1.23
N ASN A 39 5.05 1.63 0.03
CA ASN A 39 5.34 2.64 1.06
C ASN A 39 5.41 1.96 2.44
N GLY A 40 5.42 2.74 3.53
CA GLY A 40 5.58 2.23 4.89
C GLY A 40 4.29 1.63 5.51
N PRO A 41 4.39 1.10 6.75
CA PRO A 41 3.31 0.36 7.42
C PRO A 41 2.03 1.20 7.64
N ILE A 42 2.14 2.52 7.81
CA ILE A 42 0.96 3.41 7.89
C ILE A 42 0.17 3.40 6.57
N GLY A 43 0.86 3.36 5.44
CA GLY A 43 0.24 3.27 4.12
C GLY A 43 -0.48 1.94 3.91
N LEU A 44 0.11 0.84 4.37
CA LEU A 44 -0.51 -0.49 4.36
C LEU A 44 -1.82 -0.49 5.15
N ILE A 45 -1.78 -0.01 6.40
CA ILE A 45 -2.97 0.01 7.29
C ILE A 45 -4.06 0.93 6.73
N ALA A 46 -3.70 2.06 6.12
CA ALA A 46 -4.65 2.91 5.42
C ALA A 46 -5.27 2.20 4.20
N GLY A 47 -4.47 1.46 3.44
CA GLY A 47 -4.94 0.59 2.34
C GLY A 47 -5.89 -0.49 2.84
N LEU A 48 -5.59 -1.10 3.99
CA LEU A 48 -6.44 -2.09 4.65
C LEU A 48 -7.81 -1.51 5.02
N ALA A 49 -7.86 -0.31 5.61
CA ALA A 49 -9.13 0.34 5.94
C ALA A 49 -10.01 0.57 4.70
N VAL A 50 -9.40 0.96 3.57
CA VAL A 50 -10.12 1.11 2.28
C VAL A 50 -10.58 -0.26 1.77
N ALA A 51 -9.71 -1.27 1.82
CA ALA A 51 -9.99 -2.63 1.35
C ALA A 51 -11.15 -3.27 2.13
N CYS A 52 -11.13 -3.21 3.47
CA CYS A 52 -12.15 -3.80 4.34
C CYS A 52 -13.53 -3.16 4.19
N THR A 53 -13.60 -1.92 3.71
CA THR A 53 -14.87 -1.19 3.53
C THR A 53 -15.35 -1.18 2.08
N SER A 54 -14.60 -1.77 1.14
CA SER A 54 -14.94 -1.76 -0.29
C SER A 54 -15.36 -3.15 -0.76
N PRO A 55 -16.58 -3.34 -1.30
CA PRO A 55 -17.10 -4.66 -1.64
C PRO A 55 -16.42 -5.29 -2.87
N ASN A 56 -15.81 -4.47 -3.72
CA ASN A 56 -15.08 -4.92 -4.91
C ASN A 56 -13.59 -5.20 -4.65
N THR A 57 -13.14 -5.28 -3.40
CA THR A 57 -11.75 -5.62 -3.06
C THR A 57 -11.41 -7.04 -3.51
N LEU A 58 -10.32 -7.17 -4.26
CA LEU A 58 -9.71 -8.44 -4.66
C LEU A 58 -8.63 -8.88 -3.67
N LEU A 59 -7.65 -8.01 -3.43
CA LEU A 59 -6.50 -8.25 -2.56
C LEU A 59 -5.90 -6.91 -2.09
N LEU A 60 -4.96 -6.97 -1.14
CA LEU A 60 -4.17 -5.83 -0.68
C LEU A 60 -2.69 -6.16 -0.87
N GLU A 61 -1.92 -5.27 -1.49
CA GLU A 61 -0.47 -5.42 -1.54
C GLU A 61 0.14 -5.18 -0.16
N THR A 62 1.11 -6.01 0.22
CA THR A 62 1.80 -5.92 1.51
C THR A 62 3.30 -6.15 1.31
N ILE A 63 4.12 -5.53 2.16
CA ILE A 63 5.56 -5.76 2.22
C ILE A 63 5.82 -6.61 3.47
N GLY A 64 5.91 -7.92 3.27
CA GLY A 64 5.97 -8.89 4.37
C GLY A 64 4.72 -8.82 5.25
N THR A 65 4.89 -9.13 6.54
CA THR A 65 3.82 -9.10 7.54
C THR A 65 4.01 -8.02 8.62
N ILE A 66 4.57 -6.86 8.23
CA ILE A 66 4.97 -5.77 9.15
C ILE A 66 6.00 -6.29 10.17
N GLU A 67 7.19 -6.60 9.65
CA GLU A 67 8.32 -7.14 10.40
C GLU A 67 9.55 -6.23 10.28
N GLY A 68 10.58 -6.48 11.10
CA GLY A 68 11.80 -5.68 11.15
C GLY A 68 11.51 -4.19 11.35
N PHE A 69 12.08 -3.35 10.48
CA PHE A 69 11.92 -1.89 10.57
C PHE A 69 10.44 -1.43 10.54
N HIS A 70 9.57 -2.11 9.80
CA HIS A 70 8.15 -1.77 9.79
C HIS A 70 7.49 -2.01 11.15
N ARG A 71 7.94 -3.03 11.88
CA ARG A 71 7.48 -3.30 13.24
C ARG A 71 8.05 -2.31 14.25
N ASP A 72 9.31 -1.93 14.11
CA ASP A 72 9.93 -0.93 14.98
C ASP A 72 9.23 0.44 14.84
N LEU A 73 8.79 0.76 13.62
CA LEU A 73 8.09 2.00 13.29
C LEU A 73 6.63 2.01 13.75
N VAL A 74 5.94 0.87 13.77
CA VAL A 74 4.55 0.75 14.25
C VAL A 74 4.50 -0.25 15.40
N CYS A 75 4.43 0.27 16.63
CA CYS A 75 4.59 -0.55 17.85
C CYS A 75 3.33 -1.33 18.26
N THR A 76 2.28 -1.31 17.43
CA THR A 76 1.05 -2.10 17.62
C THR A 76 1.17 -3.44 16.91
N ASP A 77 0.74 -4.52 17.58
CA ASP A 77 0.63 -5.83 16.96
C ASP A 77 -0.43 -5.81 15.84
N VAL A 78 -0.06 -6.31 14.66
CA VAL A 78 -0.97 -6.52 13.54
C VAL A 78 -1.13 -8.02 13.35
N GLU A 79 -2.37 -8.50 13.43
CA GLU A 79 -2.68 -9.91 13.34
C GLU A 79 -2.75 -10.38 11.88
N TRP A 80 -2.17 -11.55 11.64
CA TRP A 80 -2.20 -12.24 10.35
C TRP A 80 -2.71 -13.66 10.54
N VAL A 81 -3.71 -14.04 9.74
CA VAL A 81 -4.32 -15.38 9.76
C VAL A 81 -4.43 -15.89 8.33
N ASP A 82 -3.78 -17.02 8.03
CA ASP A 82 -3.85 -17.71 6.74
C ASP A 82 -3.62 -16.77 5.52
N GLY A 83 -2.60 -15.92 5.60
CA GLY A 83 -2.24 -14.96 4.55
C GLY A 83 -3.15 -13.74 4.47
N ARG A 84 -4.00 -13.50 5.48
CA ARG A 84 -4.88 -12.33 5.58
C ARG A 84 -4.46 -11.47 6.75
N VAL A 85 -4.45 -10.16 6.54
CA VAL A 85 -4.30 -9.19 7.64
C VAL A 85 -5.67 -8.92 8.27
N VAL A 86 -5.73 -8.93 9.59
CA VAL A 86 -6.95 -8.64 10.35
C VAL A 86 -6.96 -7.16 10.70
N PRO A 87 -8.02 -6.40 10.35
CA PRO A 87 -8.12 -4.99 10.72
C PRO A 87 -8.25 -4.84 12.24
N SER A 88 -7.55 -3.85 12.80
CA SER A 88 -7.71 -3.47 14.20
C SER A 88 -9.12 -2.92 14.44
N MET A 89 -9.65 -3.19 15.64
CA MET A 89 -10.93 -2.65 16.11
C MET A 89 -10.75 -1.38 16.95
N GLU A 90 -9.51 -0.97 17.20
CA GLU A 90 -9.20 0.26 17.92
C GLU A 90 -9.52 1.51 17.06
N PRO A 91 -9.83 2.66 17.69
CA PRO A 91 -10.13 3.89 16.95
C PRO A 91 -9.04 4.34 15.97
N GLY A 92 -9.46 5.04 14.92
CA GLY A 92 -8.55 5.59 13.92
C GLY A 92 -7.99 4.51 12.99
N LEU A 93 -6.68 4.54 12.75
CA LEU A 93 -6.00 3.48 12.01
C LEU A 93 -5.68 2.25 12.88
N GLY A 94 -5.96 2.32 14.19
CA GLY A 94 -5.72 1.21 15.11
C GLY A 94 -4.25 0.83 15.27
N VAL A 95 -3.34 1.77 14.99
CA VAL A 95 -1.88 1.61 15.12
C VAL A 95 -1.23 2.84 15.73
N THR A 96 -0.14 2.63 16.46
CA THR A 96 0.67 3.69 17.07
C THR A 96 2.01 3.81 16.35
N LEU A 97 2.33 5.01 15.88
CA LEU A 97 3.62 5.33 15.28
C LEU A 97 4.67 5.53 16.38
N ASN A 98 5.82 4.87 16.23
CA ASN A 98 6.99 5.14 17.05
C ASN A 98 7.76 6.33 16.45
N GLU A 99 7.47 7.53 16.96
CA GLU A 99 8.10 8.77 16.48
C GLU A 99 9.61 8.80 16.71
N ASP A 100 10.11 8.18 17.78
CA ASP A 100 11.54 8.15 18.07
C ASP A 100 12.29 7.34 17.00
N VAL A 101 11.77 6.18 16.61
CA VAL A 101 12.31 5.37 15.50
C VAL A 101 12.23 6.15 14.19
N ALA A 102 11.09 6.80 13.91
CA ALA A 102 10.92 7.61 12.71
C ALA A 102 11.96 8.74 12.61
N ARG A 103 12.16 9.50 13.70
CA ARG A 103 13.12 10.61 13.77
C ARG A 103 14.57 10.13 13.71
N ALA A 104 14.89 8.99 14.33
CA ALA A 104 16.22 8.39 14.29
C ALA A 104 16.62 7.88 12.90
N HIS A 105 15.64 7.62 12.03
CA HIS A 105 15.84 7.11 10.66
C HIS A 105 15.35 8.09 9.59
N ALA A 106 15.51 9.40 9.83
CA ALA A 106 15.21 10.41 8.82
C ALA A 106 16.11 10.22 7.58
N TYR A 107 15.51 10.23 6.39
CA TYR A 107 16.27 10.15 5.15
C TYR A 107 17.06 11.45 4.92
N THR A 108 18.37 11.33 4.74
CA THR A 108 19.30 12.46 4.56
C THR A 108 20.00 12.47 3.20
N GLY A 109 19.63 11.55 2.30
CA GLY A 109 20.17 11.51 0.94
C GLY A 109 19.39 12.38 -0.04
N ASP A 110 19.84 12.36 -1.30
CA ASP A 110 19.26 13.15 -2.41
C ASP A 110 18.50 12.30 -3.43
N ASP A 111 18.45 10.97 -3.25
CA ASP A 111 17.75 10.08 -4.16
C ASP A 111 16.23 10.11 -3.95
N LEU A 112 15.51 9.80 -5.02
CA LEU A 112 14.06 9.59 -4.96
C LEU A 112 13.74 8.19 -4.43
N HIS A 113 12.57 8.02 -3.82
CA HIS A 113 12.03 6.71 -3.39
C HIS A 113 12.11 5.64 -4.49
N LEU A 114 11.82 6.05 -5.73
CA LEU A 114 11.99 5.24 -6.93
C LEU A 114 12.56 6.11 -8.04
N THR A 115 13.45 5.54 -8.83
CA THR A 115 14.00 6.17 -10.04
C THR A 115 13.64 5.33 -11.26
N MET A 116 13.46 6.00 -12.40
CA MET A 116 13.27 5.31 -13.67
C MET A 116 14.61 4.93 -14.26
N TRP A 117 14.71 3.72 -14.81
CA TRP A 117 15.81 3.34 -15.66
C TRP A 117 15.88 4.29 -16.86
N ARG A 118 17.07 4.83 -17.16
CA ARG A 118 17.26 5.90 -18.16
C ARG A 118 17.81 5.42 -19.50
N SER A 119 18.32 4.20 -19.55
CA SER A 119 18.84 3.63 -20.80
C SER A 119 17.73 2.86 -21.52
N PRO A 120 17.66 2.90 -22.85
CA PRO A 120 16.78 2.00 -23.58
C PRO A 120 17.17 0.55 -23.30
N ILE A 121 16.18 -0.34 -23.28
CA ILE A 121 16.44 -1.78 -23.28
C ILE A 121 16.93 -2.14 -24.69
N ASP A 122 18.01 -2.92 -24.78
CA ASP A 122 18.44 -3.47 -26.06
C ASP A 122 17.37 -4.44 -26.57
N SER A 123 16.86 -4.19 -27.78
CA SER A 123 15.86 -5.08 -28.39
C SER A 123 16.39 -6.50 -28.59
N ALA A 124 17.71 -6.70 -28.63
CA ALA A 124 18.32 -8.03 -28.67
C ALA A 124 18.17 -8.79 -27.33
N GLU A 125 18.19 -8.10 -26.18
CA GLU A 125 18.04 -8.74 -24.85
C GLU A 125 16.57 -9.01 -24.48
N PHE A 126 15.62 -8.37 -25.15
CA PHE A 126 14.18 -8.49 -24.85
C PHE A 126 13.56 -9.80 -25.36
N HIS A 127 14.16 -10.46 -26.37
CA HIS A 127 13.62 -11.68 -26.95
C HIS A 127 13.97 -12.97 -26.17
N ASP A 128 14.94 -12.91 -25.26
CA ASP A 128 15.43 -14.06 -24.48
C ASP A 128 14.90 -14.09 -23.02
N ARG A 129 13.88 -13.28 -22.68
CA ARG A 129 13.22 -13.27 -21.36
C ARG A 129 11.73 -13.56 -21.42
#